data_AF-A0A915DC98-F1
#
_entry.id   AF-A0A915DC98-F1
#
_cell.length_a   1.000
_cell.length_b   1.000
_cell.length_c   1.000
_cell.angle_alpha   90.00
_cell.angle_beta   90.00
_cell.angle_gamma   90.00
#
_symmetry.space_group_name_H-M   'P 1'
#
loop_
_entity.id
_entity.type
_entity.pdbx_description
1 polymer ?
#
loop_
_entity_poly.entity_id
_entity_poly.type
_entity_poly.pdbx_seq_one_letter_code
_entity_poly.pdbx_strand_id
1 'polypeptide(L)'
;MNNAFEPMEIDNSAEDGEDGPVDFEYCVVSRKQLEELLQRCVKCDRRPKNIGKQRRESGETVPKRTISFTAKGSCITAGWYCPCNKSGKKKLHFSMQPFIEGTRTREGNLAIVAAMITTPIDYSSMLYFCKALRMPMFTEQSFHQLNRHYVNPVVMEHYAVMKQEVFTHVTMPLEIAMDGQYDSVGYSAELECETAMDVKTGLVLTFTISHKSEVEGISNRMEKLGAQKVIDELVENYEIDSATTDKHAGVIKMLGEKGIQTRFDLWHLLRLLGGSIRKTGKRLSDEDRKTLRMLARRLFSHIWHVIDLVAEDHPAHFVELVYAFFSHVIGFHRWNVNVKLLDLVPAEPSTKFSRIAEIKRLKFEIVTTCPHDELDNFATPPVPVNSPPLQLLLELLGKNAFISDIRKVYSKCATSALESFHSIRIRYCPKRKFFALRGLTVKTMLATMHWNTTRLAERKAVTMYESFSKARGRNRLVTRKEVAEQGWKRKIVEKAVDRKLQYGPGAPDEDDVEQEEEEYDFNEDELVGQLQALMLTDNEEEVDEEEVEEMDR
;
A
#
# COMPACT_ATOMS: atom_id res chain seq x y z
N MET A 1 -17.93 -45.41 -10.79
CA MET A 1 -17.88 -45.98 -9.42
C MET A 1 -18.00 -44.82 -8.47
N ASN A 2 -19.00 -44.88 -7.60
CA ASN A 2 -19.37 -43.86 -6.63
C ASN A 2 -18.17 -43.43 -5.78
N ASN A 3 -17.81 -42.15 -5.80
CA ASN A 3 -17.08 -41.53 -4.71
C ASN A 3 -17.99 -40.49 -4.09
N ALA A 4 -18.59 -40.90 -2.97
CA ALA A 4 -19.33 -40.03 -2.08
C ALA A 4 -18.42 -38.89 -1.62
N PHE A 5 -18.96 -37.68 -1.64
CA PHE A 5 -18.44 -36.55 -0.91
C PHE A 5 -18.48 -36.90 0.58
N GLU A 6 -17.32 -37.15 1.19
CA GLU A 6 -17.18 -36.96 2.63
C GLU A 6 -17.17 -35.45 2.88
N PRO A 7 -18.13 -34.90 3.65
CA PRO A 7 -18.08 -33.51 4.04
C PRO A 7 -16.82 -33.30 4.88
N MET A 8 -16.04 -32.30 4.47
CA MET A 8 -14.90 -31.77 5.21
C MET A 8 -15.36 -31.52 6.65
N GLU A 9 -14.84 -32.29 7.61
CA GLU A 9 -15.03 -32.01 9.02
C GLU A 9 -14.50 -30.59 9.26
N ILE A 10 -15.43 -29.67 9.48
CA ILE A 10 -15.10 -28.37 10.06
C ILE A 10 -14.63 -28.71 11.47
N ASP A 11 -13.32 -28.66 11.64
CA ASP A 11 -12.69 -28.70 12.95
C ASP A 11 -13.18 -27.49 13.75
N ASN A 12 -14.25 -27.69 14.52
CA ASN A 12 -14.81 -26.72 15.47
C ASN A 12 -13.97 -26.63 16.76
N SER A 13 -12.69 -27.05 16.76
CA SER A 13 -11.83 -26.99 17.94
C SER A 13 -11.24 -25.61 18.25
N ALA A 14 -11.67 -24.54 17.57
CA ALA A 14 -11.51 -23.19 18.09
C ALA A 14 -12.57 -22.92 19.18
N GLU A 15 -12.57 -23.74 20.24
CA GLU A 15 -13.00 -23.23 21.54
C GLU A 15 -12.02 -22.10 21.87
N ASP A 16 -12.54 -20.90 22.11
CA ASP A 16 -11.78 -19.74 22.59
C ASP A 16 -10.82 -20.22 23.67
N GLY A 17 -9.53 -20.33 23.32
CA GLY A 17 -8.52 -20.76 24.28
C GLY A 17 -8.65 -19.85 25.50
N GLU A 18 -8.66 -20.44 26.69
CA GLU A 18 -8.53 -19.67 27.93
C GLU A 18 -7.13 -19.03 27.92
N ASP A 19 -7.02 -17.89 27.22
CA ASP A 19 -5.91 -16.97 27.36
C ASP A 19 -5.87 -16.62 28.85
N GLY A 20 -4.74 -16.92 29.50
CA GLY A 20 -4.50 -16.54 30.90
C GLY A 20 -4.80 -15.05 31.12
N PRO A 21 -4.93 -14.58 32.37
CA PRO A 21 -5.45 -13.24 32.66
C PRO A 21 -4.77 -12.15 31.82
N VAL A 22 -5.52 -11.62 30.84
CA VAL A 22 -5.08 -10.53 29.96
C VAL A 22 -5.51 -9.21 30.60
N ASP A 23 -4.58 -8.27 30.70
CA ASP A 23 -4.85 -6.93 31.22
C ASP A 23 -5.47 -6.07 30.10
N PHE A 24 -6.75 -5.71 30.25
CA PHE A 24 -7.49 -4.89 29.28
C PHE A 24 -7.78 -3.51 29.86
N GLU A 25 -7.35 -2.44 29.17
CA GLU A 25 -7.59 -1.06 29.61
C GLU A 25 -9.03 -0.59 29.30
N TYR A 26 -9.60 -1.02 28.17
CA TYR A 26 -10.96 -0.64 27.75
C TYR A 26 -11.84 -1.88 27.57
N CYS A 27 -13.05 -1.83 28.13
CA CYS A 27 -14.03 -2.92 28.05
C CYS A 27 -15.36 -2.42 27.49
N VAL A 28 -15.95 -3.21 26.58
CA VAL A 28 -17.33 -2.98 26.11
C VAL A 28 -18.28 -3.70 27.06
N VAL A 29 -19.23 -2.98 27.65
CA VAL A 29 -20.22 -3.54 28.60
C VAL A 29 -21.63 -3.30 28.08
N SER A 30 -22.44 -4.35 28.04
CA SER A 30 -23.84 -4.22 27.64
C SER A 30 -24.62 -3.35 28.63
N ARG A 31 -25.57 -2.57 28.12
CA ARG A 31 -26.41 -1.69 28.96
C ARG A 31 -27.10 -2.46 30.10
N LYS A 32 -27.57 -3.68 29.84
CA LYS A 32 -28.26 -4.51 30.83
C LYS A 32 -27.32 -4.90 31.98
N GLN A 33 -26.11 -5.38 31.67
CA GLN A 33 -25.12 -5.72 32.70
C GLN A 33 -24.68 -4.49 33.49
N LEU A 34 -24.49 -3.35 32.81
CA LEU A 34 -24.16 -2.09 33.49
C LEU A 34 -25.29 -1.66 34.44
N GLU A 35 -26.55 -1.73 34.02
CA GLU A 35 -27.70 -1.45 34.88
C GLU A 35 -27.73 -2.38 36.10
N GLU A 36 -27.48 -3.68 35.93
CA GLU A 36 -27.43 -4.66 37.02
C GLU A 36 -26.29 -4.37 38.02
N LEU A 37 -25.13 -3.94 37.54
CA LEU A 37 -24.00 -3.54 38.39
C LEU A 37 -24.34 -2.29 39.21
N LEU A 38 -24.93 -1.26 38.57
CA LEU A 38 -25.25 0.02 39.22
C LEU A 38 -26.46 -0.05 40.17
N GLN A 39 -27.31 -1.07 40.04
CA GLN A 39 -28.44 -1.31 40.96
C GLN A 39 -28.00 -1.80 42.35
N ARG A 40 -26.76 -2.28 42.51
CA ARG A 40 -26.24 -2.72 43.82
C ARG A 40 -25.90 -1.52 44.71
N CYS A 41 -26.23 -1.61 45.99
CA CYS A 41 -25.84 -0.60 46.96
C CYS A 41 -24.41 -0.87 47.47
N VAL A 42 -23.46 0.00 47.13
CA VAL A 42 -22.03 -0.08 47.55
C VAL A 42 -21.83 -0.22 49.07
N LYS A 43 -22.79 0.24 49.90
CA LYS A 43 -22.70 0.16 51.38
C LYS A 43 -23.24 -1.13 52.00
N CYS A 44 -24.17 -1.82 51.36
CA CYS A 44 -24.85 -2.97 51.99
C CYS A 44 -24.92 -4.21 51.11
N ASP A 45 -24.39 -4.14 49.88
CA ASP A 45 -24.39 -5.18 48.84
C ASP A 45 -25.76 -5.85 48.57
N ARG A 46 -26.85 -5.24 49.05
CA ARG A 46 -28.21 -5.73 48.81
C ARG A 46 -28.78 -5.15 47.52
N ARG A 47 -29.35 -6.02 46.68
CA ARG A 47 -30.34 -5.62 45.67
C ARG A 47 -31.57 -5.04 46.39
N PRO A 48 -32.15 -3.92 45.93
CA PRO A 48 -33.36 -3.39 46.55
C PRO A 48 -34.49 -4.41 46.43
N LYS A 49 -34.97 -4.94 47.56
CA LYS A 49 -36.06 -5.95 47.59
C LYS A 49 -37.41 -5.40 47.10
N ASN A 50 -37.56 -4.08 47.02
CA ASN A 50 -38.80 -3.40 46.63
C ASN A 50 -38.50 -2.20 45.73
N ILE A 51 -38.13 -2.44 44.47
CA ILE A 51 -38.26 -1.39 43.45
C ILE A 51 -39.76 -1.35 43.11
N GLY A 52 -40.50 -0.42 43.73
CA GLY A 52 -41.93 -0.25 43.42
C GLY A 52 -42.14 -0.14 41.91
N LYS A 53 -43.31 -0.49 41.40
CA LYS A 53 -43.61 -0.40 39.96
C LYS A 53 -44.35 0.91 39.65
N GLN A 54 -44.06 1.55 38.53
CA GLN A 54 -44.77 2.71 37.97
C GLN A 54 -45.29 2.34 36.58
N ARG A 55 -46.54 2.73 36.27
CA ARG A 55 -47.16 2.48 34.97
C ARG A 55 -46.90 3.69 34.06
N ARG A 56 -46.38 3.46 32.85
CA ARG A 56 -46.26 4.48 31.79
C ARG A 56 -47.64 4.77 31.19
N GLU A 57 -47.80 5.91 30.51
CA GLU A 57 -49.01 6.25 29.75
C GLU A 57 -49.32 5.22 28.65
N SER A 58 -48.30 4.52 28.14
CA SER A 58 -48.41 3.37 27.22
C SER A 58 -48.94 2.08 27.88
N GLY A 59 -49.27 2.10 29.18
CA GLY A 59 -49.77 0.94 29.94
C GLY A 59 -48.68 0.00 30.49
N GLU A 60 -47.43 0.16 30.07
CA GLU A 60 -46.27 -0.66 30.47
C GLU A 60 -45.87 -0.40 31.93
N THR A 61 -45.59 -1.46 32.71
CA THR A 61 -45.22 -1.33 34.13
C THR A 61 -43.71 -1.41 34.31
N VAL A 62 -43.05 -0.28 34.59
CA VAL A 62 -41.60 -0.16 34.78
C VAL A 62 -41.21 0.00 36.25
N PRO A 63 -39.99 -0.35 36.67
CA PRO A 63 -39.52 -0.07 38.02
C PRO A 63 -39.50 1.46 38.29
N LYS A 64 -39.99 1.89 39.46
CA LYS A 64 -40.19 3.28 39.93
C LYS A 64 -38.87 4.07 40.11
N ARG A 65 -37.72 3.47 39.83
CA ARG A 65 -36.40 4.12 39.84
C ARG A 65 -35.67 3.83 38.55
N THR A 66 -35.68 4.79 37.63
CA THR A 66 -34.95 4.72 36.37
C THR A 66 -33.51 5.20 36.60
N ILE A 67 -32.52 4.36 36.32
CA ILE A 67 -31.14 4.85 36.15
C ILE A 67 -31.14 5.70 34.88
N SER A 68 -30.78 6.98 35.02
CA SER A 68 -30.67 7.87 33.87
C SER A 68 -29.29 7.72 33.25
N PHE A 69 -29.22 7.29 32.00
CA PHE A 69 -27.99 7.28 31.22
C PHE A 69 -27.96 8.51 30.30
N THR A 70 -26.81 9.18 30.26
CA THR A 70 -26.53 10.25 29.30
C THR A 70 -25.19 9.99 28.65
N ALA A 71 -25.07 10.25 27.36
CA ALA A 71 -23.83 10.12 26.62
C ALA A 71 -23.10 11.46 26.51
N LYS A 72 -21.76 11.42 26.57
CA LYS A 72 -20.86 12.54 26.28
C LYS A 72 -19.75 12.04 25.35
N GLY A 73 -20.05 11.97 24.06
CA GLY A 73 -19.25 11.21 23.11
C GLY A 73 -19.38 9.71 23.36
N SER A 74 -18.27 8.99 23.39
CA SER A 74 -18.26 7.55 23.71
C SER A 74 -18.50 7.27 25.20
N CYS A 75 -18.31 8.25 26.08
CA CYS A 75 -18.50 8.07 27.51
C CYS A 75 -19.98 8.08 27.91
N ILE A 76 -20.42 7.02 28.59
CA ILE A 76 -21.72 6.99 29.27
C ILE A 76 -21.55 7.45 30.72
N THR A 77 -22.44 8.34 31.15
CA THR A 77 -22.61 8.71 32.56
C THR A 77 -23.97 8.27 33.06
N ALA A 78 -24.01 7.68 34.26
CA ALA A 78 -25.21 7.18 34.89
C ALA A 78 -25.50 7.96 36.18
N GLY A 79 -26.77 8.30 36.40
CA GLY A 79 -27.24 8.96 37.63
C GLY A 79 -28.40 8.19 38.26
N TRP A 80 -28.34 7.96 39.58
CA TRP A 80 -29.41 7.28 40.32
C TRP A 80 -29.42 7.68 41.80
N TYR A 81 -30.38 7.19 42.58
CA TYR A 81 -30.47 7.47 44.02
C TYR A 81 -30.19 6.21 44.86
N CYS A 82 -29.41 6.32 45.95
CA CYS A 82 -29.06 5.15 46.78
C CYS A 82 -30.32 4.41 47.28
N PRO A 83 -30.34 3.06 47.24
CA PRO A 83 -31.39 2.26 47.88
C PRO A 83 -31.45 2.45 49.41
N CYS A 84 -30.30 2.71 50.03
CA CYS A 84 -30.09 2.84 51.47
C CYS A 84 -30.61 4.14 52.10
N ASN A 85 -30.91 5.15 51.28
CA ASN A 85 -31.12 6.50 51.78
C ASN A 85 -32.63 6.81 51.90
N LYS A 86 -33.15 6.75 53.13
CA LYS A 86 -34.56 7.04 53.46
C LYS A 86 -34.98 8.48 53.12
N SER A 87 -34.04 9.41 52.95
CA SER A 87 -34.32 10.84 52.69
C SER A 87 -34.45 11.21 51.20
N GLY A 88 -34.09 10.31 50.27
CA GLY A 88 -34.15 10.58 48.82
C GLY A 88 -33.15 11.63 48.30
N LYS A 89 -32.34 12.28 49.15
CA LYS A 89 -31.56 13.47 48.76
C LYS A 89 -30.18 13.20 48.14
N LYS A 90 -29.61 11.99 48.25
CA LYS A 90 -28.26 11.70 47.74
C LYS A 90 -28.31 11.01 46.37
N LYS A 91 -28.00 11.78 45.32
CA LYS A 91 -27.79 11.30 43.95
C LYS A 91 -26.39 10.68 43.84
N LEU A 92 -26.33 9.44 43.39
CA LEU A 92 -25.11 8.75 42.98
C LEU A 92 -24.88 9.02 41.49
N HIS A 93 -23.61 9.07 41.11
CA HIS A 93 -23.17 9.30 39.76
C HIS A 93 -22.04 8.33 39.43
N PHE A 94 -22.06 7.80 38.21
CA PHE A 94 -21.01 6.94 37.66
C PHE A 94 -20.64 7.44 36.26
N SER A 95 -19.37 7.32 35.91
CA SER A 95 -18.84 7.66 34.60
C SER A 95 -18.03 6.47 34.11
N MET A 96 -18.30 5.97 32.92
CA MET A 96 -17.55 4.84 32.36
C MET A 96 -16.09 5.17 32.05
N GLN A 97 -15.79 6.46 31.85
CA GLN A 97 -14.44 6.93 31.54
C GLN A 97 -14.06 8.07 32.48
N PRO A 98 -12.79 8.15 32.92
CA PRO A 98 -12.28 9.27 33.67
C PRO A 98 -12.25 10.55 32.81
N PHE A 99 -12.11 11.68 33.48
CA PHE A 99 -11.68 12.91 32.82
C PHE A 99 -10.16 12.87 32.73
N ILE A 100 -9.61 13.41 31.65
CA ILE A 100 -8.18 13.78 31.63
C ILE A 100 -8.01 14.88 32.67
N GLU A 101 -7.08 14.68 33.61
CA GLU A 101 -6.87 15.56 34.75
C GLU A 101 -6.74 17.03 34.32
N GLY A 102 -7.38 17.94 35.06
CA GLY A 102 -7.42 19.36 34.72
C GLY A 102 -8.31 19.75 33.53
N THR A 103 -8.96 18.80 32.83
CA THR A 103 -9.78 19.09 31.64
C THR A 103 -11.23 18.59 31.76
N ARG A 104 -12.09 19.01 30.83
CA ARG A 104 -13.46 18.49 30.66
C ARG A 104 -13.57 17.34 29.66
N THR A 105 -12.44 16.91 29.08
CA THR A 105 -12.43 15.86 28.06
C THR A 105 -12.39 14.48 28.71
N ARG A 106 -13.20 13.57 28.15
CA ARG A 106 -13.17 12.15 28.52
C ARG A 106 -11.97 11.50 27.87
N GLU A 107 -11.17 10.79 28.64
CA GLU A 107 -9.96 10.13 28.15
C GLU A 107 -10.27 9.21 26.97
N GLY A 108 -11.30 8.37 27.10
CA GLY A 108 -11.71 7.45 26.03
C GLY A 108 -12.18 8.14 24.75
N ASN A 109 -12.68 9.39 24.79
CA ASN A 109 -12.96 10.12 23.55
C ASN A 109 -11.66 10.40 22.78
N LEU A 110 -10.63 10.88 23.47
CA LEU A 110 -9.34 11.17 22.83
C LEU A 110 -8.60 9.89 22.43
N ALA A 111 -8.63 8.86 23.27
CA ALA A 111 -8.00 7.58 22.98
C ALA A 111 -8.63 6.91 21.75
N ILE A 112 -9.96 6.94 21.62
CA ILE A 112 -10.64 6.44 20.42
C ILE A 112 -10.27 7.27 19.18
N VAL A 113 -10.22 8.61 19.26
CA VAL A 113 -9.78 9.45 18.13
C VAL A 113 -8.36 9.08 17.71
N ALA A 114 -7.42 8.98 18.65
CA ALA A 114 -6.03 8.61 18.37
C ALA A 114 -5.92 7.19 17.79
N ALA A 115 -6.70 6.24 18.29
CA ALA A 115 -6.76 4.88 17.76
C ALA A 115 -7.33 4.86 16.34
N MET A 116 -8.41 5.60 16.08
CA MET A 116 -9.01 5.74 14.74
C MET A 116 -8.02 6.34 13.75
N ILE A 117 -7.24 7.35 14.13
CA ILE A 117 -6.28 8.00 13.24
C ILE A 117 -5.07 7.10 12.97
N THR A 118 -4.55 6.42 13.99
CA THR A 118 -3.39 5.52 13.85
C THR A 118 -3.73 4.19 13.15
N THR A 119 -5.01 3.88 13.03
CA THR A 119 -5.55 2.76 12.26
C THR A 119 -6.19 3.27 10.96
N PRO A 120 -6.33 2.44 9.92
CA PRO A 120 -6.99 2.85 8.68
C PRO A 120 -8.52 2.85 8.82
N ILE A 121 -9.07 3.46 9.90
CA ILE A 121 -10.51 3.55 10.16
C ILE A 121 -10.94 4.99 10.05
N ASP A 122 -11.86 5.28 9.13
CA ASP A 122 -12.45 6.61 9.00
C ASP A 122 -13.64 6.83 9.95
N TYR A 123 -13.98 8.11 10.15
CA TYR A 123 -15.04 8.52 11.06
C TYR A 123 -16.40 7.96 10.65
N SER A 124 -16.73 7.96 9.36
CA SER A 124 -18.00 7.44 8.86
C SER A 124 -18.13 5.94 9.17
N SER A 125 -17.11 5.14 8.85
CA SER A 125 -17.11 3.70 9.15
C SER A 125 -17.29 3.42 10.64
N MET A 126 -16.58 4.15 11.50
CA MET A 126 -16.73 4.01 12.95
C MET A 126 -18.12 4.44 13.44
N LEU A 127 -18.67 5.52 12.88
CA LEU A 127 -20.01 5.99 13.20
C LEU A 127 -21.07 4.95 12.82
N TYR A 128 -20.96 4.33 11.64
CA TYR A 128 -21.87 3.25 11.23
C TYR A 128 -21.76 2.03 12.11
N PHE A 129 -20.54 1.61 12.46
CA PHE A 129 -20.31 0.54 13.43
C PHE A 129 -21.02 0.83 14.76
N CYS A 130 -20.83 2.05 15.31
CA CYS A 130 -21.51 2.46 16.53
C CYS A 130 -23.03 2.52 16.37
N LYS A 131 -23.56 3.01 15.25
CA LYS A 131 -25.01 3.05 14.98
C LYS A 131 -25.61 1.64 14.90
N ALA A 132 -24.95 0.70 14.24
CA ALA A 132 -25.39 -0.69 14.13
C ALA A 132 -25.52 -1.36 15.52
N LEU A 133 -24.56 -1.11 16.41
CA LEU A 133 -24.57 -1.59 17.79
C LEU A 133 -25.39 -0.72 18.76
N ARG A 134 -25.95 0.40 18.28
CA ARG A 134 -26.60 1.44 19.11
C ARG A 134 -25.71 1.94 20.25
N MET A 135 -24.42 2.06 19.97
CA MET A 135 -23.41 2.61 20.87
C MET A 135 -23.30 4.14 20.71
N PRO A 136 -23.09 4.88 21.80
CA PRO A 136 -22.87 6.32 21.73
C PRO A 136 -21.49 6.62 21.13
N MET A 137 -21.43 7.69 20.33
CA MET A 137 -20.22 8.17 19.66
C MET A 137 -20.14 9.70 19.78
N PHE A 138 -18.93 10.26 19.74
CA PHE A 138 -18.74 11.70 19.65
C PHE A 138 -19.11 12.23 18.26
N THR A 139 -19.32 13.54 18.16
CA THR A 139 -19.64 14.20 16.88
C THR A 139 -18.40 14.32 16.02
N GLU A 140 -18.59 14.50 14.72
CA GLU A 140 -17.53 14.70 13.74
C GLU A 140 -16.69 15.95 14.05
N GLN A 141 -17.37 17.03 14.44
CA GLN A 141 -16.70 18.24 14.92
C GLN A 141 -15.77 17.96 16.11
N SER A 142 -16.21 17.11 17.05
CA SER A 142 -15.37 16.72 18.19
C SER A 142 -14.19 15.86 17.77
N PHE A 143 -14.38 14.98 16.78
CA PHE A 143 -13.32 14.17 16.19
C PHE A 143 -12.23 15.05 15.58
N HIS A 144 -12.61 15.96 14.67
CA HIS A 144 -11.67 16.84 13.98
C HIS A 144 -10.94 17.78 14.95
N GLN A 145 -11.66 18.34 15.93
CA GLN A 145 -11.05 19.19 16.96
C GLN A 145 -10.01 18.41 17.80
N LEU A 146 -10.37 17.21 18.28
CA LEU A 146 -9.45 16.40 19.07
C LEU A 146 -8.24 15.95 18.23
N ASN A 147 -8.47 15.60 16.97
CA ASN A 147 -7.42 15.21 16.04
C ASN A 147 -6.44 16.37 15.79
N ARG A 148 -6.95 17.54 15.38
CA ARG A 148 -6.17 18.74 15.02
C ARG A 148 -5.23 19.16 16.14
N HIS A 149 -5.74 19.31 17.36
CA HIS A 149 -4.98 19.92 18.45
C HIS A 149 -4.11 18.93 19.26
N TYR A 150 -4.49 17.65 19.32
CA TYR A 150 -3.85 16.69 20.24
C TYR A 150 -3.22 15.48 19.57
N VAL A 151 -3.79 14.98 18.47
CA VAL A 151 -3.29 13.75 17.82
C VAL A 151 -2.32 14.07 16.69
N ASN A 152 -2.69 14.95 15.76
CA ASN A 152 -1.85 15.33 14.61
C ASN A 152 -0.44 15.78 15.02
N PRO A 153 -0.24 16.66 16.03
CA PRO A 153 1.10 17.06 16.44
C PRO A 153 1.93 15.88 16.96
N VAL A 154 1.31 14.98 17.72
CA VAL A 154 2.00 13.78 18.24
C VAL A 154 2.39 12.82 17.12
N VAL A 155 1.56 12.71 16.07
CA VAL A 155 1.90 11.94 14.86
C VAL A 155 3.11 12.55 14.15
N MET A 156 3.11 13.87 13.95
CA MET A 156 4.20 14.59 13.31
C MET A 156 5.52 14.45 14.07
N GLU A 157 5.49 14.56 15.41
CA GLU A 157 6.66 14.35 16.28
C GLU A 157 7.20 12.91 16.15
N HIS A 158 6.34 11.88 16.18
CA HIS A 158 6.78 10.50 16.01
C HIS A 158 7.34 10.22 14.62
N TYR A 159 6.69 10.78 13.58
CA TYR A 159 7.18 10.65 12.22
C TYR A 159 8.57 11.29 12.07
N ALA A 160 8.79 12.48 12.64
CA ALA A 160 10.10 13.14 12.60
C ALA A 160 11.21 12.29 13.23
N VAL A 161 10.93 11.63 14.37
CA VAL A 161 11.88 10.70 15.00
C VAL A 161 12.15 9.49 14.11
N MET A 162 11.09 8.84 13.59
CA MET A 162 11.22 7.68 12.71
C MET A 162 11.99 8.02 11.43
N LYS A 163 11.74 9.20 10.84
CA LYS A 163 12.44 9.69 9.64
C LYS A 163 13.94 9.78 9.87
N GLN A 164 14.38 10.27 11.03
CA GLN A 164 15.81 10.30 11.39
C GLN A 164 16.38 8.89 11.62
N GLU A 165 15.62 8.01 12.27
CA GLU A 165 16.04 6.63 12.53
C GLU A 165 16.27 5.83 11.23
N VAL A 166 15.45 6.04 10.20
CA VAL A 166 15.57 5.37 8.90
C VAL A 166 16.97 5.57 8.30
N PHE A 167 17.54 6.78 8.40
CA PHE A 167 18.86 7.06 7.84
C PHE A 167 20.01 6.35 8.57
N THR A 168 19.77 5.81 9.78
CA THR A 168 20.75 4.95 10.47
C THR A 168 20.82 3.53 9.88
N HIS A 169 19.83 3.15 9.06
CA HIS A 169 19.73 1.81 8.46
C HIS A 169 20.15 1.77 6.98
N VAL A 170 20.36 2.92 6.35
CA VAL A 170 20.73 3.01 4.92
C VAL A 170 22.21 3.27 4.75
N THR A 171 22.73 2.90 3.58
CA THR A 171 24.15 3.07 3.23
C THR A 171 24.32 4.17 2.20
N MET A 172 25.35 4.99 2.36
CA MET A 172 25.70 6.05 1.40
C MET A 172 26.68 5.55 0.32
N PRO A 173 26.69 6.16 -0.88
CA PRO A 173 25.67 7.08 -1.39
C PRO A 173 24.32 6.39 -1.58
N LEU A 174 23.23 7.17 -1.52
CA LEU A 174 21.86 6.66 -1.63
C LEU A 174 21.56 6.17 -3.04
N GLU A 175 20.90 5.03 -3.13
CA GLU A 175 20.25 4.53 -4.34
C GLU A 175 18.76 4.51 -4.06
N ILE A 176 18.02 5.41 -4.70
CA ILE A 176 16.60 5.61 -4.40
C ILE A 176 15.70 5.14 -5.55
N ALA A 177 14.49 4.74 -5.20
CA ALA A 177 13.38 4.63 -6.13
C ALA A 177 12.38 5.73 -5.79
N MET A 178 11.78 6.32 -6.82
CA MET A 178 10.80 7.39 -6.70
C MET A 178 9.57 7.11 -7.54
N ASP A 179 8.41 7.38 -6.97
CA ASP A 179 7.13 7.28 -7.66
C ASP A 179 6.11 8.26 -7.07
N GLY A 180 5.31 8.85 -7.96
CA GLY A 180 4.31 9.85 -7.67
C GLY A 180 2.91 9.26 -7.76
N GLN A 181 2.08 9.50 -6.75
CA GLN A 181 0.68 9.06 -6.78
C GLN A 181 -0.28 10.18 -6.44
N TYR A 182 -1.17 10.46 -7.39
CA TYR A 182 -2.28 11.41 -7.29
C TYR A 182 -3.39 10.95 -6.32
N ASP A 183 -4.05 11.94 -5.73
CA ASP A 183 -5.16 11.81 -4.78
C ASP A 183 -6.44 11.16 -5.36
N SER A 184 -6.76 11.45 -6.61
CA SER A 184 -7.97 10.99 -7.29
C SER A 184 -7.65 10.24 -8.59
N VAL A 185 -8.67 9.62 -9.19
CA VAL A 185 -8.58 8.95 -10.48
C VAL A 185 -9.12 9.89 -11.56
N GLY A 186 -8.35 10.10 -12.64
CA GLY A 186 -8.76 10.96 -13.77
C GLY A 186 -8.06 12.33 -13.79
N TYR A 187 -8.61 13.27 -14.54
CA TYR A 187 -8.00 14.59 -14.79
C TYR A 187 -8.29 15.65 -13.71
N SER A 188 -8.95 15.28 -12.62
CA SER A 188 -9.38 16.17 -11.53
C SER A 188 -8.40 16.21 -10.34
N ALA A 189 -7.23 15.56 -10.44
CA ALA A 189 -6.29 15.48 -9.32
C ALA A 189 -5.80 16.86 -8.86
N GLU A 190 -5.89 17.12 -7.55
CA GLU A 190 -5.48 18.37 -6.91
C GLU A 190 -4.15 18.23 -6.19
N LEU A 191 -3.92 17.05 -5.60
CA LEU A 191 -2.72 16.72 -4.86
C LEU A 191 -1.97 15.55 -5.50
N GLU A 192 -0.64 15.67 -5.55
CA GLU A 192 0.30 14.64 -5.96
C GLU A 192 1.24 14.35 -4.79
N CYS A 193 1.43 13.08 -4.45
CA CYS A 193 2.33 12.66 -3.39
C CYS A 193 3.48 11.83 -3.97
N GLU A 194 4.65 12.45 -4.06
CA GLU A 194 5.90 11.84 -4.50
C GLU A 194 6.59 11.19 -3.31
N THR A 195 6.98 9.92 -3.44
CA THR A 195 7.67 9.16 -2.39
C THR A 195 9.07 8.75 -2.85
N ALA A 196 10.09 8.94 -2.01
CA ALA A 196 11.41 8.33 -2.18
C ALA A 196 11.63 7.17 -1.20
N MET A 197 12.12 6.06 -1.75
CA MET A 197 12.44 4.85 -1.01
C MET A 197 13.88 4.43 -1.30
N ASP A 198 14.63 4.02 -0.28
CA ASP A 198 15.94 3.42 -0.48
C ASP A 198 15.78 2.02 -1.10
N VAL A 199 16.46 1.78 -2.22
CA VAL A 199 16.34 0.56 -3.03
C VAL A 199 16.86 -0.66 -2.27
N LYS A 200 17.93 -0.50 -1.48
CA LYS A 200 18.60 -1.60 -0.77
C LYS A 200 17.78 -2.08 0.42
N THR A 201 17.16 -1.15 1.14
CA THR A 201 16.43 -1.44 2.38
C THR A 201 14.93 -1.56 2.20
N GLY A 202 14.38 -0.93 1.16
CA GLY A 202 12.95 -0.76 0.97
C GLY A 202 12.31 0.19 1.98
N LEU A 203 13.10 0.97 2.73
CA LEU A 203 12.59 1.97 3.66
C LEU A 203 12.24 3.25 2.91
N VAL A 204 11.07 3.81 3.22
CA VAL A 204 10.69 5.15 2.73
C VAL A 204 11.53 6.17 3.49
N LEU A 205 12.28 6.98 2.74
CA LEU A 205 13.19 8.01 3.26
C LEU A 205 12.44 9.32 3.51
N THR A 206 11.69 9.75 2.51
CA THR A 206 10.86 10.96 2.57
C THR A 206 9.74 10.89 1.54
N PHE A 207 8.77 11.79 1.68
CA PHE A 207 7.75 12.05 0.70
C PHE A 207 7.46 13.55 0.67
N THR A 208 6.96 14.05 -0.46
CA THR A 208 6.49 15.44 -0.57
C THR A 208 5.12 15.45 -1.21
N ILE A 209 4.31 16.45 -0.87
CA ILE A 209 3.01 16.66 -1.48
C ILE A 209 3.05 17.96 -2.27
N SER A 210 2.61 17.91 -3.51
CA SER A 210 2.47 19.05 -4.41
C SER A 210 1.01 19.29 -4.70
N HIS A 211 0.61 20.56 -4.62
CA HIS A 211 -0.74 20.99 -5.00
C HIS A 211 -0.76 21.58 -6.40
N LYS A 212 -1.87 21.38 -7.11
CA LYS A 212 -2.05 21.80 -8.50
C LYS A 212 -1.90 23.31 -8.71
N SER A 213 -2.19 24.12 -7.70
CA SER A 213 -1.96 25.58 -7.74
C SER A 213 -0.48 25.94 -7.87
N GLU A 214 0.44 25.09 -7.38
CA GLU A 214 1.89 25.30 -7.49
C GLU A 214 2.42 25.12 -8.92
N VAL A 215 1.59 24.55 -9.82
CA VAL A 215 1.96 24.24 -11.20
C VAL A 215 0.99 24.86 -12.21
N GLU A 216 0.45 26.04 -11.90
CA GLU A 216 -0.43 26.82 -12.79
C GLU A 216 -1.69 26.04 -13.23
N GLY A 217 -2.19 25.12 -12.40
CA GLY A 217 -3.38 24.34 -12.78
C GLY A 217 -3.10 23.12 -13.66
N ILE A 218 -1.84 22.79 -13.97
CA ILE A 218 -1.51 21.70 -14.91
C ILE A 218 -0.98 20.50 -14.12
N SER A 219 -1.86 19.55 -13.82
CA SER A 219 -1.57 18.38 -12.98
C SER A 219 -0.36 17.57 -13.45
N ASN A 220 -0.16 17.41 -14.76
CA ASN A 220 0.99 16.68 -15.33
C ASN A 220 2.35 17.28 -14.96
N ARG A 221 2.41 18.55 -14.54
CA ARG A 221 3.65 19.19 -14.09
C ARG A 221 3.97 18.86 -12.63
N MET A 222 3.00 18.39 -11.85
CA MET A 222 3.19 18.05 -10.43
C MET A 222 4.19 16.92 -10.26
N GLU A 223 4.19 15.91 -11.12
CA GLU A 223 5.15 14.79 -11.07
C GLU A 223 6.61 15.28 -11.10
N LYS A 224 6.93 16.24 -11.99
CA LYS A 224 8.27 16.85 -12.01
C LYS A 224 8.55 17.67 -10.75
N LEU A 225 7.57 18.42 -10.26
CA LEU A 225 7.71 19.25 -9.06
C LEU A 225 7.90 18.42 -7.79
N GLY A 226 7.09 17.38 -7.58
CA GLY A 226 7.20 16.44 -6.48
C GLY A 226 8.56 15.74 -6.48
N ALA A 227 8.98 15.20 -7.62
CA ALA A 227 10.32 14.62 -7.77
C ALA A 227 11.43 15.62 -7.45
N GLN A 228 11.30 16.87 -7.91
CA GLN A 228 12.26 17.92 -7.62
C GLN A 228 12.34 18.22 -6.11
N LYS A 229 11.21 18.36 -5.41
CA LYS A 229 11.14 18.63 -3.97
C LYS A 229 11.79 17.51 -3.16
N VAL A 230 11.48 16.25 -3.49
CA VAL A 230 12.08 15.08 -2.84
C VAL A 230 13.60 15.06 -3.00
N ILE A 231 14.09 15.30 -4.22
CA ILE A 231 15.54 15.35 -4.47
C ILE A 231 16.19 16.51 -3.72
N ASP A 232 15.61 17.71 -3.77
CA ASP A 232 16.13 18.90 -3.07
C ASP A 232 16.27 18.64 -1.57
N GLU A 233 15.25 18.04 -0.95
CA GLU A 233 15.27 17.70 0.48
C GLU A 233 16.38 16.68 0.83
N LEU A 234 16.57 15.65 -0.01
CA LEU A 234 17.57 14.62 0.26
C LEU A 234 19.00 15.14 0.06
N VAL A 235 19.26 15.92 -1.00
CA VAL A 235 20.62 16.42 -1.30
C VAL A 235 21.12 17.49 -0.34
N GLU A 236 20.24 18.07 0.49
CA GLU A 236 20.65 18.97 1.58
C GLU A 236 21.59 18.28 2.58
N ASN A 237 21.37 16.98 2.83
CA ASN A 237 22.07 16.25 3.89
C ASN A 237 22.73 14.94 3.42
N TYR A 238 22.40 14.44 2.22
CA TYR A 238 22.80 13.11 1.77
C TYR A 238 23.28 13.11 0.31
N GLU A 239 24.27 12.27 0.00
CA GLU A 239 24.72 12.03 -1.36
C GLU A 239 23.83 10.99 -2.04
N ILE A 240 23.39 11.25 -3.27
CA ILE A 240 22.55 10.34 -4.07
C ILE A 240 23.36 9.92 -5.29
N ASP A 241 23.61 8.61 -5.43
CA ASP A 241 24.27 8.04 -6.60
C ASP A 241 23.28 7.90 -7.76
N SER A 242 22.12 7.29 -7.47
CA SER A 242 21.15 6.99 -8.51
C SER A 242 19.69 7.04 -8.04
N ALA A 243 18.81 7.34 -8.99
CA ALA A 243 17.37 7.38 -8.79
C ALA A 243 16.64 6.54 -9.86
N THR A 244 15.80 5.62 -9.41
CA THR A 244 14.93 4.77 -10.23
C THR A 244 13.57 5.43 -10.35
N THR A 245 13.16 5.81 -11.55
CA THR A 245 11.89 6.52 -11.77
C THR A 245 11.13 5.90 -12.94
N ASP A 246 9.83 6.17 -13.02
CA ASP A 246 9.11 6.04 -14.28
C ASP A 246 9.71 7.00 -15.31
N LYS A 247 9.71 6.62 -16.60
CA LYS A 247 10.50 7.25 -17.67
C LYS A 247 10.01 8.65 -18.10
N HIS A 248 9.69 9.51 -17.13
CA HIS A 248 9.25 10.86 -17.36
C HIS A 248 10.42 11.77 -17.77
N ALA A 249 10.39 12.27 -19.00
CA ALA A 249 11.50 13.02 -19.60
C ALA A 249 11.92 14.24 -18.78
N GLY A 250 10.97 14.91 -18.12
CA GLY A 250 11.25 16.07 -17.27
C GLY A 250 12.04 15.72 -16.00
N VAL A 251 11.77 14.54 -15.42
CA VAL A 251 12.47 14.05 -14.23
C VAL A 251 13.87 13.57 -14.60
N ILE A 252 14.00 12.82 -15.70
CA ILE A 252 15.29 12.35 -16.21
C ILE A 252 16.25 13.53 -16.46
N LYS A 253 15.75 14.60 -17.09
CA LYS A 253 16.54 15.80 -17.35
C LYS A 253 17.01 16.46 -16.03
N MET A 254 16.10 16.60 -15.07
CA MET A 254 16.38 17.20 -13.76
C MET A 254 17.43 16.41 -12.98
N LEU A 255 17.33 15.08 -12.94
CA LEU A 255 18.32 14.22 -12.30
C LEU A 255 19.71 14.38 -12.92
N GLY A 256 19.78 14.43 -14.25
CA GLY A 256 21.04 14.65 -14.98
C GLY A 256 21.69 16.01 -14.69
N GLU A 257 20.90 17.07 -14.55
CA GLU A 257 21.38 18.41 -14.17
C GLU A 257 21.97 18.42 -12.75
N LYS A 258 21.51 17.53 -11.87
CA LYS A 258 22.02 17.34 -10.50
C LYS A 258 23.14 16.29 -10.38
N GLY A 259 23.57 15.69 -11.49
CA GLY A 259 24.61 14.66 -11.49
C GLY A 259 24.15 13.30 -10.96
N ILE A 260 22.85 13.07 -10.80
CA ILE A 260 22.28 11.81 -10.30
C ILE A 260 22.04 10.85 -11.46
N GLN A 261 22.52 9.60 -11.34
CA GLN A 261 22.31 8.61 -12.39
C GLN A 261 20.86 8.14 -12.43
N THR A 262 20.19 8.32 -13.57
CA THR A 262 18.86 7.73 -13.78
C THR A 262 18.96 6.23 -14.03
N ARG A 263 18.22 5.44 -13.24
CA ARG A 263 18.02 3.99 -13.41
C ARG A 263 16.58 3.70 -13.81
N PHE A 264 16.34 2.57 -14.47
CA PHE A 264 15.00 2.15 -14.89
C PHE A 264 14.63 0.77 -14.38
N ASP A 265 13.35 0.61 -14.03
CA ASP A 265 12.78 -0.68 -13.67
C ASP A 265 12.68 -1.60 -14.91
N LEU A 266 13.25 -2.80 -14.79
CA LEU A 266 13.23 -3.82 -15.84
C LEU A 266 11.81 -4.28 -16.19
N TRP A 267 10.94 -4.46 -15.20
CA TRP A 267 9.56 -4.88 -15.40
C TRP A 267 8.80 -3.88 -16.27
N HIS A 268 8.92 -2.58 -16.00
CA HIS A 268 8.29 -1.53 -16.82
C HIS A 268 8.83 -1.58 -18.26
N LEU A 269 10.14 -1.77 -18.45
CA LEU A 269 10.75 -1.92 -19.78
C LEU A 269 10.21 -3.14 -20.52
N LEU A 270 10.16 -4.31 -19.87
CA LEU A 270 9.68 -5.55 -20.47
C LEU A 270 8.18 -5.51 -20.75
N ARG A 271 7.38 -4.84 -19.91
CA ARG A 271 5.94 -4.62 -20.13
C ARG A 271 5.70 -3.81 -21.40
N LEU A 272 6.43 -2.72 -21.61
CA LEU A 272 6.36 -1.89 -22.82
C LEU A 272 6.81 -2.65 -24.06
N LEU A 273 7.89 -3.43 -23.96
CA LEU A 273 8.36 -4.30 -25.03
C LEU A 273 7.30 -5.37 -25.37
N GLY A 274 6.71 -6.02 -24.38
CA GLY A 274 5.63 -7.00 -24.56
C GLY A 274 4.41 -6.42 -25.26
N GLY A 275 4.00 -5.21 -24.89
CA GLY A 275 2.95 -4.47 -25.59
C GLY A 275 3.30 -4.20 -27.06
N SER A 276 4.56 -3.80 -27.34
CA SER A 276 5.05 -3.57 -28.70
C SER A 276 5.12 -4.84 -29.55
N ILE A 277 5.53 -5.97 -28.94
CA ILE A 277 5.53 -7.30 -29.55
C ILE A 277 4.10 -7.71 -29.91
N ARG A 278 3.16 -7.56 -28.97
CA ARG A 278 1.75 -7.90 -29.17
C ARG A 278 1.11 -7.06 -30.28
N LYS A 279 1.40 -5.76 -30.34
CA LYS A 279 0.87 -4.84 -31.35
C LYS A 279 1.43 -5.13 -32.74
N THR A 280 2.75 -5.23 -32.86
CA THR A 280 3.43 -5.44 -34.16
C THR A 280 3.22 -6.86 -34.69
N GLY A 281 3.19 -7.85 -33.78
CA GLY A 281 3.00 -9.26 -34.11
C GLY A 281 1.64 -9.60 -34.73
N LYS A 282 0.64 -8.72 -34.66
CA LYS A 282 -0.65 -8.90 -35.35
C LYS A 282 -0.51 -8.98 -36.88
N ARG A 283 0.61 -8.52 -37.44
CA ARG A 283 0.88 -8.51 -38.89
C ARG A 283 1.45 -9.84 -39.40
N LEU A 284 1.80 -10.76 -38.50
CA LEU A 284 2.41 -12.04 -38.83
C LEU A 284 1.33 -13.13 -39.01
N SER A 285 1.67 -14.19 -39.73
CA SER A 285 0.84 -15.40 -39.82
C SER A 285 0.62 -16.04 -38.45
N ASP A 286 -0.40 -16.88 -38.28
CA ASP A 286 -0.67 -17.49 -36.97
C ASP A 286 0.45 -18.41 -36.48
N GLU A 287 1.13 -19.10 -37.39
CA GLU A 287 2.29 -19.94 -37.07
C GLU A 287 3.50 -19.08 -36.65
N ASP A 288 3.75 -17.98 -37.36
CA ASP A 288 4.78 -17.00 -36.98
C ASP A 288 4.45 -16.35 -35.63
N ARG A 289 3.18 -16.07 -35.34
CA ARG A 289 2.75 -15.54 -34.04
C ARG A 289 3.00 -16.53 -32.90
N LYS A 290 2.84 -17.83 -33.14
CA LYS A 290 3.15 -18.88 -32.16
C LYS A 290 4.65 -18.92 -31.87
N THR A 291 5.47 -18.88 -32.92
CA THR A 291 6.93 -18.79 -32.81
C THR A 291 7.38 -17.52 -32.10
N LEU A 292 6.78 -16.37 -32.44
CA LEU A 292 7.04 -15.08 -31.79
C LEU A 292 6.75 -15.13 -30.28
N ARG A 293 5.60 -15.71 -29.87
CA ARG A 293 5.25 -15.86 -28.45
C ARG A 293 6.26 -16.73 -27.71
N MET A 294 6.70 -17.83 -28.32
CA MET A 294 7.74 -18.69 -27.75
C MET A 294 9.06 -17.93 -27.56
N LEU A 295 9.53 -17.23 -28.60
CA LEU A 295 10.76 -16.46 -28.55
C LEU A 295 10.69 -15.30 -27.56
N ALA A 296 9.60 -14.55 -27.54
CA ALA A 296 9.40 -13.47 -26.57
C ALA A 296 9.42 -13.98 -25.12
N ARG A 297 8.77 -15.12 -24.84
CA ARG A 297 8.80 -15.74 -23.50
C ARG A 297 10.22 -16.14 -23.09
N ARG A 298 10.98 -16.75 -24.01
CA ARG A 298 12.38 -17.13 -23.77
C ARG A 298 13.28 -15.92 -23.58
N LEU A 299 13.11 -14.88 -24.41
CA LEU A 299 13.84 -13.63 -24.30
C LEU A 299 13.58 -12.95 -22.94
N PHE A 300 12.33 -12.85 -22.50
CA PHE A 300 12.03 -12.26 -21.20
C PHE A 300 12.64 -13.07 -20.05
N SER A 301 12.52 -14.40 -20.10
CA SER A 301 13.16 -15.27 -19.10
C SER A 301 14.68 -15.13 -19.10
N HIS A 302 15.29 -14.98 -20.29
CA HIS A 302 16.71 -14.77 -20.46
C HIS A 302 17.16 -13.43 -19.87
N ILE A 303 16.44 -12.33 -20.16
CA ILE A 303 16.76 -11.01 -19.61
C ILE A 303 16.68 -11.01 -18.07
N TRP A 304 15.65 -11.63 -17.49
CA TRP A 304 15.54 -11.79 -16.03
C TRP A 304 16.64 -12.65 -15.42
N HIS A 305 17.08 -13.69 -16.12
CA HIS A 305 18.18 -14.51 -15.61
C HIS A 305 19.53 -13.77 -15.68
N VAL A 306 19.77 -13.08 -16.80
CA VAL A 306 21.01 -12.37 -17.07
C VAL A 306 21.18 -11.16 -16.15
N ILE A 307 20.09 -10.44 -15.83
CA ILE A 307 20.20 -9.29 -14.91
C ILE A 307 20.64 -9.71 -13.51
N ASP A 308 20.20 -10.89 -13.03
CA ASP A 308 20.62 -11.45 -11.75
C ASP A 308 22.04 -12.01 -11.79
N LEU A 309 22.49 -12.48 -12.96
CA LEU A 309 23.79 -13.10 -13.17
C LEU A 309 24.94 -12.09 -13.32
N VAL A 310 24.66 -10.94 -13.94
CA VAL A 310 25.65 -9.87 -14.08
C VAL A 310 25.72 -9.13 -12.74
N ALA A 311 26.78 -9.40 -11.98
CA ALA A 311 27.10 -8.67 -10.76
C ALA A 311 27.10 -7.15 -10.99
N GLU A 312 26.81 -6.43 -9.91
CA GLU A 312 26.77 -4.98 -9.82
C GLU A 312 27.92 -4.33 -10.61
N ASP A 313 27.59 -3.32 -11.44
CA ASP A 313 28.54 -2.44 -12.17
C ASP A 313 29.05 -2.85 -13.57
N HIS A 314 28.43 -3.81 -14.26
CA HIS A 314 28.78 -4.13 -15.66
C HIS A 314 27.61 -4.01 -16.66
N PRO A 315 27.06 -2.80 -16.90
CA PRO A 315 25.94 -2.60 -17.81
C PRO A 315 26.25 -3.04 -19.25
N ALA A 316 27.51 -2.92 -19.68
CA ALA A 316 27.95 -3.42 -20.99
C ALA A 316 27.82 -4.95 -21.10
N HIS A 317 28.23 -5.68 -20.06
CA HIS A 317 28.13 -7.14 -20.01
C HIS A 317 26.66 -7.60 -20.03
N PHE A 318 25.79 -6.94 -19.26
CA PHE A 318 24.36 -7.17 -19.26
C PHE A 318 23.77 -7.01 -20.67
N VAL A 319 24.05 -5.88 -21.32
CA VAL A 319 23.55 -5.61 -22.67
C VAL A 319 24.06 -6.65 -23.67
N GLU A 320 25.35 -6.98 -23.67
CA GLU A 320 25.89 -8.00 -24.56
C GLU A 320 25.22 -9.36 -24.34
N LEU A 321 25.02 -9.80 -23.10
CA LEU A 321 24.31 -11.06 -22.83
C LEU A 321 22.86 -11.02 -23.31
N VAL A 322 22.16 -9.89 -23.20
CA VAL A 322 20.80 -9.74 -23.76
C VAL A 322 20.80 -9.93 -25.27
N TYR A 323 21.76 -9.33 -25.99
CA TYR A 323 21.82 -9.48 -27.46
C TYR A 323 22.43 -10.81 -27.92
N ALA A 324 23.25 -11.48 -27.08
CA ALA A 324 23.73 -12.84 -27.32
C ALA A 324 22.59 -13.85 -27.47
N PHE A 325 21.40 -13.55 -26.93
CA PHE A 325 20.17 -14.32 -27.16
C PHE A 325 19.92 -14.57 -28.66
N PHE A 326 20.14 -13.57 -29.52
CA PHE A 326 19.85 -13.69 -30.94
C PHE A 326 20.80 -14.65 -31.64
N SER A 327 22.08 -14.63 -31.30
CA SER A 327 23.06 -15.61 -31.80
C SER A 327 22.76 -17.02 -31.26
N HIS A 328 22.37 -17.12 -29.99
CA HIS A 328 21.99 -18.39 -29.35
C HIS A 328 20.80 -19.06 -30.06
N VAL A 329 19.70 -18.34 -30.31
CA VAL A 329 18.49 -18.96 -30.90
C VAL A 329 18.64 -19.38 -32.36
N ILE A 330 19.64 -18.84 -33.07
CA ILE A 330 19.98 -19.26 -34.44
C ILE A 330 21.08 -20.33 -34.49
N GLY A 331 21.55 -20.81 -33.33
CA GLY A 331 22.53 -21.90 -33.21
C GLY A 331 24.00 -21.47 -33.22
N PHE A 332 24.30 -20.17 -33.12
CA PHE A 332 25.67 -19.67 -32.97
C PHE A 332 25.98 -19.41 -31.50
N HIS A 333 26.80 -20.27 -30.90
CA HIS A 333 27.11 -20.24 -29.47
C HIS A 333 28.50 -19.69 -29.12
N ARG A 334 29.36 -19.44 -30.11
CA ARG A 334 30.73 -18.92 -29.94
C ARG A 334 31.08 -17.93 -31.04
N TRP A 335 31.78 -16.85 -30.71
CA TRP A 335 32.23 -15.83 -31.64
C TRP A 335 33.49 -15.10 -31.12
N ASN A 336 34.19 -14.41 -32.02
CA ASN A 336 35.38 -13.65 -31.67
C ASN A 336 35.04 -12.35 -30.93
N VAL A 337 36.01 -11.82 -30.17
CA VAL A 337 35.92 -10.48 -29.57
C VAL A 337 35.81 -9.42 -30.67
N ASN A 338 35.09 -8.33 -30.39
CA ASN A 338 34.83 -7.19 -31.28
C ASN A 338 33.98 -7.50 -32.53
N VAL A 339 33.28 -8.64 -32.55
CA VAL A 339 32.33 -8.97 -33.62
C VAL A 339 31.04 -8.17 -33.45
N LYS A 340 30.48 -7.64 -34.55
CA LYS A 340 29.21 -6.91 -34.51
C LYS A 340 28.03 -7.87 -34.51
N LEU A 341 26.93 -7.47 -33.87
CA LEU A 341 25.69 -8.27 -33.88
C LEU A 341 25.21 -8.59 -35.31
N LEU A 342 25.33 -7.63 -36.23
CA LEU A 342 24.92 -7.80 -37.63
C LEU A 342 25.79 -8.78 -38.42
N ASP A 343 27.01 -9.06 -37.96
CA ASP A 343 27.90 -10.04 -38.61
C ASP A 343 27.50 -11.47 -38.20
N LEU A 344 26.94 -11.64 -36.99
CA LEU A 344 26.44 -12.93 -36.47
C LEU A 344 25.00 -13.21 -36.90
N VAL A 345 24.19 -12.17 -36.97
CA VAL A 345 22.76 -12.24 -37.31
C VAL A 345 22.53 -11.35 -38.53
N PRO A 346 22.92 -11.82 -39.75
CA PRO A 346 22.79 -11.03 -40.95
C PRO A 346 21.31 -10.78 -41.23
N ALA A 347 20.88 -9.53 -41.04
CA ALA A 347 19.55 -9.09 -41.43
C ALA A 347 19.55 -8.66 -42.90
N GLU A 348 18.46 -8.91 -43.61
CA GLU A 348 18.37 -8.43 -44.99
C GLU A 348 18.53 -6.90 -45.05
N PRO A 349 19.28 -6.36 -46.04
CA PRO A 349 19.49 -4.91 -46.18
C PRO A 349 18.21 -4.08 -46.31
N SER A 350 17.11 -4.73 -46.70
CA SER A 350 15.76 -4.18 -46.83
C SER A 350 15.10 -3.93 -45.46
N THR A 351 15.53 -4.63 -44.41
CA THR A 351 14.91 -4.58 -43.09
C THR A 351 15.17 -3.25 -42.39
N LYS A 352 14.18 -2.75 -41.64
CA LYS A 352 14.35 -1.56 -40.79
C LYS A 352 15.45 -1.76 -39.75
N PHE A 353 15.58 -2.98 -39.23
CA PHE A 353 16.60 -3.37 -38.25
C PHE A 353 18.03 -3.08 -38.73
N SER A 354 18.39 -3.50 -39.94
CA SER A 354 19.74 -3.29 -40.51
C SER A 354 20.10 -1.80 -40.70
N ARG A 355 19.11 -0.90 -40.68
CA ARG A 355 19.29 0.55 -40.88
C ARG A 355 19.52 1.31 -39.57
N ILE A 356 19.30 0.68 -38.42
CA ILE A 356 19.41 1.37 -37.12
C ILE A 356 20.88 1.53 -36.75
N ALA A 357 21.33 2.77 -36.57
CA ALA A 357 22.73 3.12 -36.39
C ALA A 357 23.32 2.52 -35.09
N GLU A 358 22.55 2.47 -34.01
CA GLU A 358 22.96 1.97 -32.71
C GLU A 358 23.28 0.47 -32.75
N ILE A 359 22.55 -0.30 -33.56
CA ILE A 359 22.77 -1.74 -33.73
C ILE A 359 24.06 -2.01 -34.48
N LYS A 360 24.36 -1.19 -35.50
CA LYS A 360 25.65 -1.28 -36.23
C LYS A 360 26.86 -1.04 -35.32
N ARG A 361 26.65 -0.37 -34.19
CA ARG A 361 27.66 -0.10 -33.16
C ARG A 361 27.68 -1.16 -32.06
N LEU A 362 26.67 -2.04 -31.99
CA LEU A 362 26.61 -3.09 -31.01
C LEU A 362 27.61 -4.19 -31.38
N LYS A 363 28.66 -4.28 -30.58
CA LYS A 363 29.74 -5.25 -30.69
C LYS A 363 29.82 -6.04 -29.39
N PHE A 364 30.31 -7.27 -29.52
CA PHE A 364 30.58 -8.15 -28.40
C PHE A 364 32.05 -7.99 -27.99
N GLU A 365 32.31 -7.25 -26.91
CA GLU A 365 33.65 -7.04 -26.36
C GLU A 365 33.94 -7.98 -25.19
N ILE A 366 32.89 -8.39 -24.47
CA ILE A 366 32.98 -9.16 -23.22
C ILE A 366 32.48 -10.59 -23.45
N VAL A 367 31.27 -10.73 -23.99
CA VAL A 367 30.63 -12.03 -24.21
C VAL A 367 31.12 -12.61 -25.52
N THR A 368 31.80 -13.75 -25.47
CA THR A 368 32.29 -14.48 -26.66
C THR A 368 31.69 -15.88 -26.81
N THR A 369 31.00 -16.35 -25.78
CA THR A 369 30.33 -17.65 -25.75
C THR A 369 29.05 -17.56 -24.92
N CYS A 370 28.08 -18.42 -25.22
CA CYS A 370 26.89 -18.54 -24.36
C CYS A 370 27.28 -19.08 -22.97
N PRO A 371 26.72 -18.53 -21.88
CA PRO A 371 27.03 -18.94 -20.50
C PRO A 371 26.21 -20.16 -20.08
N HIS A 372 26.38 -21.27 -20.78
CA HIS A 372 25.82 -22.56 -20.40
C HIS A 372 26.77 -23.68 -20.85
N ASP A 373 26.75 -24.79 -20.12
CA ASP A 373 27.51 -25.99 -20.51
C ASP A 373 27.01 -26.54 -21.86
N GLU A 374 27.79 -27.41 -22.49
CA GLU A 374 27.38 -28.13 -23.69
C GLU A 374 26.15 -28.99 -23.37
N LEU A 375 24.97 -28.42 -23.57
CA LEU A 375 23.71 -29.12 -23.42
C LEU A 375 23.58 -30.05 -24.63
N ASP A 376 23.77 -31.35 -24.40
CA ASP A 376 23.71 -32.43 -25.40
C ASP A 376 22.41 -32.49 -26.21
N ASN A 377 21.39 -31.67 -25.88
CA ASN A 377 20.16 -31.57 -26.64
C ASN A 377 19.60 -30.15 -26.59
N PHE A 378 19.85 -29.33 -27.62
CA PHE A 378 18.95 -28.21 -27.91
C PHE A 378 17.58 -28.80 -28.26
N ALA A 379 16.69 -28.92 -27.27
CA ALA A 379 15.34 -29.46 -27.44
C ALA A 379 14.48 -28.65 -28.44
N THR A 380 15.01 -27.55 -28.97
CA THR A 380 14.38 -26.73 -30.02
C THR A 380 15.38 -26.52 -31.15
N PRO A 381 14.97 -26.76 -32.40
CA PRO A 381 15.83 -26.48 -33.55
C PRO A 381 16.17 -24.99 -33.64
N PRO A 382 17.34 -24.64 -34.21
CA PRO A 382 17.69 -23.26 -34.52
C PRO A 382 16.61 -22.56 -35.33
N VAL A 383 16.35 -21.30 -35.00
CA VAL A 383 15.40 -20.46 -35.72
C VAL A 383 16.08 -19.91 -36.98
N PRO A 384 15.43 -19.92 -38.16
CA PRO A 384 15.99 -19.29 -39.34
C PRO A 384 16.24 -17.79 -39.12
N VAL A 385 17.42 -17.32 -39.51
CA VAL A 385 17.84 -15.92 -39.36
C VAL A 385 16.83 -14.95 -39.98
N ASN A 386 16.30 -15.30 -41.16
CA ASN A 386 15.34 -14.48 -41.90
C ASN A 386 13.87 -14.74 -41.52
N SER A 387 13.62 -15.49 -40.43
CA SER A 387 12.25 -15.74 -40.00
C SER A 387 11.55 -14.43 -39.59
N PRO A 388 10.29 -14.18 -40.03
CA PRO A 388 9.56 -12.97 -39.66
C PRO A 388 9.47 -12.71 -38.15
N PRO A 389 9.27 -13.71 -37.28
CA PRO A 389 9.28 -13.52 -35.82
C PRO A 389 10.59 -13.00 -35.27
N LEU A 390 11.73 -13.54 -35.72
CA LEU A 390 13.06 -13.14 -35.25
C LEU A 390 13.39 -11.73 -35.72
N GLN A 391 13.13 -11.42 -37.00
CA GLN A 391 13.32 -10.09 -37.57
C GLN A 391 12.48 -9.02 -36.87
N LEU A 392 11.25 -9.35 -36.45
CA LEU A 392 10.40 -8.45 -35.67
C LEU A 392 11.00 -8.17 -34.28
N LEU A 393 11.47 -9.20 -33.56
CA LEU A 393 12.11 -9.01 -32.26
C LEU A 393 13.38 -8.18 -32.37
N LEU A 394 14.21 -8.49 -33.36
CA LEU A 394 15.40 -7.71 -33.71
C LEU A 394 15.01 -6.25 -33.94
N GLU A 395 14.02 -5.96 -34.80
CA GLU A 395 13.55 -4.58 -35.05
C GLU A 395 13.13 -3.85 -33.77
N LEU A 396 12.40 -4.51 -32.87
CA LEU A 396 11.91 -3.90 -31.64
C LEU A 396 13.03 -3.63 -30.63
N LEU A 397 13.91 -4.61 -30.38
CA LEU A 397 15.06 -4.46 -29.49
C LEU A 397 16.15 -3.58 -30.11
N GLY A 398 16.09 -3.38 -31.42
CA GLY A 398 17.01 -2.56 -32.16
C GLY A 398 16.80 -1.06 -32.01
N LYS A 399 15.63 -0.63 -31.54
CA LYS A 399 15.31 0.79 -31.41
C LYS A 399 16.27 1.49 -30.45
N ASN A 400 16.75 2.67 -30.84
CA ASN A 400 17.65 3.49 -30.00
C ASN A 400 17.07 3.68 -28.59
N ALA A 401 15.78 4.00 -28.46
CA ALA A 401 15.12 4.11 -27.16
C ALA A 401 15.27 2.85 -26.29
N PHE A 402 15.05 1.64 -26.85
CA PHE A 402 15.21 0.40 -26.09
C PHE A 402 16.67 0.18 -25.67
N ILE A 403 17.61 0.37 -26.60
CA ILE A 403 19.06 0.22 -26.36
C ILE A 403 19.56 1.20 -25.29
N SER A 404 19.08 2.44 -25.32
CA SER A 404 19.40 3.47 -24.33
C SER A 404 18.82 3.10 -22.96
N ASP A 405 17.57 2.66 -22.92
CA ASP A 405 16.88 2.33 -21.68
C ASP A 405 17.45 1.09 -21.02
N ILE A 406 17.75 0.02 -21.77
CA ILE A 406 18.26 -1.23 -21.22
C ILE A 406 19.64 -1.07 -20.57
N ARG A 407 20.44 -0.08 -20.99
CA ARG A 407 21.71 0.28 -20.35
C ARG A 407 21.54 0.92 -18.97
N LYS A 408 20.36 1.44 -18.66
CA LYS A 408 20.02 2.08 -17.38
C LYS A 408 19.30 1.12 -16.43
N VAL A 409 19.06 -0.12 -16.86
CA VAL A 409 18.41 -1.14 -16.04
C VAL A 409 19.44 -1.80 -15.11
N TYR A 410 19.00 -2.16 -13.91
CA TYR A 410 19.84 -2.74 -12.87
C TYR A 410 19.07 -3.73 -12.00
N SER A 411 19.71 -4.80 -11.53
CA SER A 411 19.05 -5.92 -10.84
C SER A 411 18.35 -5.52 -9.55
N LYS A 412 18.91 -4.55 -8.81
CA LYS A 412 18.32 -4.08 -7.55
C LYS A 412 17.26 -2.99 -7.74
N CYS A 413 17.24 -2.32 -8.89
CA CYS A 413 16.34 -1.18 -9.13
C CYS A 413 14.95 -1.65 -9.58
N ALA A 414 14.04 -1.84 -8.62
CA ALA A 414 12.64 -2.15 -8.86
C ALA A 414 11.71 -1.23 -8.07
N THR A 415 10.60 -0.81 -8.68
CA THR A 415 9.57 0.04 -8.06
C THR A 415 8.49 -0.78 -7.35
N SER A 416 8.52 -2.12 -7.42
CA SER A 416 7.53 -3.00 -6.78
C SER A 416 7.33 -2.77 -5.27
N ALA A 417 8.38 -2.33 -4.56
CA ALA A 417 8.30 -1.96 -3.16
C ALA A 417 7.51 -0.65 -2.95
N LEU A 418 7.67 0.34 -3.82
CA LEU A 418 6.85 1.56 -3.85
C LEU A 418 5.39 1.23 -4.17
N GLU A 419 5.12 0.35 -5.14
CA GLU A 419 3.73 -0.09 -5.45
C GLU A 419 3.06 -0.76 -4.23
N SER A 420 3.84 -1.54 -3.48
CA SER A 420 3.38 -2.17 -2.24
C SER A 420 3.14 -1.13 -1.14
N PHE A 421 4.02 -0.13 -1.01
CA PHE A 421 3.82 1.00 -0.10
C PHE A 421 2.58 1.82 -0.46
N HIS A 422 2.38 2.12 -1.75
CA HIS A 422 1.19 2.79 -2.28
C HIS A 422 -0.10 2.05 -1.91
N SER A 423 -0.07 0.71 -1.92
CA SER A 423 -1.20 -0.09 -1.45
C SER A 423 -1.47 0.07 0.05
N ILE A 424 -0.45 0.27 0.90
CA ILE A 424 -0.64 0.61 2.31
C ILE A 424 -1.17 2.03 2.45
N ARG A 425 -0.60 3.00 1.72
CA ARG A 425 -1.03 4.40 1.75
C ARG A 425 -2.50 4.54 1.39
N ILE A 426 -2.98 3.81 0.38
CA ILE A 426 -4.40 3.77 -0.02
C ILE A 426 -5.32 3.30 1.13
N ARG A 427 -4.84 2.49 2.08
CA ARG A 427 -5.65 2.12 3.26
C ARG A 427 -5.87 3.30 4.19
N TYR A 428 -4.89 4.19 4.34
CA TYR A 428 -4.99 5.40 5.15
C TYR A 428 -5.65 6.57 4.40
N CYS A 429 -5.42 6.66 3.10
CA CYS A 429 -5.92 7.67 2.16
C CYS A 429 -6.53 7.01 0.91
N PRO A 430 -7.77 6.52 0.97
CA PRO A 430 -8.44 5.95 -0.20
C PRO A 430 -8.68 7.02 -1.27
N LYS A 431 -8.40 6.73 -2.55
CA LYS A 431 -8.58 7.67 -3.67
C LYS A 431 -10.03 8.13 -3.93
N ARG A 432 -11.00 7.46 -3.32
CA ARG A 432 -12.43 7.77 -3.41
C ARG A 432 -12.87 8.85 -2.41
N LYS A 433 -11.98 9.29 -1.52
CA LYS A 433 -12.25 10.33 -0.53
C LYS A 433 -11.28 11.48 -0.75
N PHE A 434 -11.80 12.69 -0.70
CA PHE A 434 -10.97 13.89 -0.70
C PHE A 434 -10.25 14.02 0.65
N PHE A 435 -9.00 14.46 0.61
CA PHE A 435 -8.23 14.80 1.79
C PHE A 435 -7.54 16.13 1.55
N ALA A 436 -7.80 17.11 2.41
CA ALA A 436 -7.03 18.34 2.40
C ALA A 436 -5.54 18.08 2.64
N LEU A 437 -4.68 19.01 2.22
CA LEU A 437 -3.22 18.88 2.27
C LEU A 437 -2.69 18.36 3.62
N ARG A 438 -3.16 18.95 4.74
CA ARG A 438 -2.74 18.54 6.09
C ARG A 438 -3.20 17.11 6.42
N GLY A 439 -4.43 16.75 6.07
CA GLY A 439 -4.98 15.41 6.28
C GLY A 439 -4.20 14.36 5.48
N LEU A 440 -3.96 14.62 4.20
CA LEU A 440 -3.15 13.75 3.33
C LEU A 440 -1.71 13.61 3.85
N THR A 441 -1.11 14.70 4.32
CA THR A 441 0.24 14.71 4.90
C THR A 441 0.32 13.78 6.11
N VAL A 442 -0.53 14.00 7.13
CA VAL A 442 -0.50 13.21 8.37
C VAL A 442 -0.79 11.73 8.11
N LYS A 443 -1.75 11.43 7.24
CA LYS A 443 -2.08 10.05 6.89
C LYS A 443 -0.97 9.37 6.08
N THR A 444 -0.25 10.12 5.25
CA THR A 444 0.96 9.60 4.56
C THR A 444 2.10 9.37 5.55
N MET A 445 2.27 10.22 6.57
CA MET A 445 3.21 9.95 7.67
C MET A 445 2.87 8.64 8.40
N LEU A 446 1.59 8.39 8.70
CA LEU A 446 1.12 7.15 9.33
C LEU A 446 1.36 5.92 8.46
N ALA A 447 1.07 6.01 7.16
CA ALA A 447 1.37 4.94 6.20
C ALA A 447 2.88 4.66 6.14
N THR A 448 3.71 5.71 6.20
CA THR A 448 5.17 5.60 6.19
C THR A 448 5.69 4.92 7.45
N MET A 449 5.21 5.33 8.64
CA MET A 449 5.57 4.68 9.91
C MET A 449 5.15 3.21 9.92
N HIS A 450 3.95 2.89 9.42
CA HIS A 450 3.47 1.51 9.27
C HIS A 450 4.44 0.72 8.39
N TRP A 451 4.71 1.21 7.18
CA TRP A 451 5.57 0.54 6.20
C TRP A 451 6.98 0.31 6.74
N ASN A 452 7.63 1.36 7.24
CA ASN A 452 9.01 1.29 7.73
C ASN A 452 9.13 0.36 8.94
N THR A 453 8.20 0.42 9.90
CA THR A 453 8.18 -0.52 11.03
C THR A 453 8.07 -1.97 10.55
N THR A 454 7.19 -2.23 9.58
CA THR A 454 7.03 -3.57 9.00
C THR A 454 8.27 -4.01 8.24
N ARG A 455 8.89 -3.14 7.44
CA ARG A 455 10.13 -3.45 6.71
C ARG A 455 11.30 -3.74 7.65
N LEU A 456 11.45 -2.98 8.73
CA LEU A 456 12.49 -3.23 9.74
C LEU A 456 12.29 -4.58 10.45
N ALA A 457 11.04 -4.94 10.78
CA ALA A 457 10.73 -6.24 11.36
C ALA A 457 10.99 -7.40 10.38
N GLU A 458 10.60 -7.25 9.11
CA GLU A 458 10.84 -8.25 8.07
C GLU A 458 12.33 -8.54 7.85
N ARG A 459 13.19 -7.54 8.04
CA ARG A 459 14.66 -7.70 7.96
C ARG A 459 15.26 -8.47 9.13
N LYS A 460 14.56 -8.57 10.26
CA LYS A 460 14.98 -9.32 11.45
C LYS A 460 14.51 -10.79 11.42
N ALA A 461 13.45 -11.09 10.66
CA ALA A 461 12.84 -12.42 10.65
C ALA A 461 13.59 -13.42 9.74
N VAL A 462 14.05 -14.55 10.32
CA VAL A 462 14.77 -15.63 9.60
C VAL A 462 14.21 -17.01 9.94
N THR A 463 12.89 -17.20 9.85
CA THR A 463 12.30 -18.55 10.02
C THR A 463 11.75 -19.04 8.69
N MET A 464 12.42 -20.01 8.07
CA MET A 464 11.96 -20.63 6.82
C MET A 464 11.11 -21.87 7.12
N TYR A 465 10.00 -22.04 6.41
CA TYR A 465 9.17 -23.25 6.45
C TYR A 465 8.75 -23.67 5.04
N GLU A 466 8.48 -24.95 4.83
CA GLU A 466 7.95 -25.41 3.55
C GLU A 466 6.44 -25.18 3.46
N SER A 467 6.00 -24.60 2.35
CA SER A 467 4.58 -24.45 2.00
C SER A 467 4.32 -25.00 0.60
N PHE A 468 3.30 -25.84 0.45
CA PHE A 468 2.93 -26.42 -0.83
C PHE A 468 2.19 -25.39 -1.71
N SER A 469 2.76 -25.06 -2.88
CA SER A 469 2.12 -24.16 -3.84
C SER A 469 1.21 -24.95 -4.78
N LYS A 470 -0.11 -24.86 -4.57
CA LYS A 470 -1.12 -25.50 -5.46
C LYS A 470 -0.93 -25.12 -6.93
N ALA A 471 -0.66 -23.85 -7.22
CA ALA A 471 -0.46 -23.33 -8.57
C ALA A 471 0.80 -23.89 -9.29
N ARG A 472 1.80 -24.37 -8.54
CA ARG A 472 3.05 -24.90 -9.11
C ARG A 472 3.27 -26.39 -8.85
N GLY A 473 2.37 -27.05 -8.12
CA GLY A 473 2.44 -28.47 -7.78
C GLY A 473 3.70 -28.88 -6.99
N ARG A 474 4.33 -27.94 -6.27
CA ARG A 474 5.60 -28.19 -5.56
C ARG A 474 5.69 -27.42 -4.25
N ASN A 475 6.46 -27.97 -3.30
CA ASN A 475 6.85 -27.27 -2.07
C ASN A 475 7.72 -26.05 -2.43
N ARG A 476 7.47 -24.94 -1.72
CA ARG A 476 8.29 -23.74 -1.74
C ARG A 476 8.71 -23.44 -0.32
N LEU A 477 9.98 -23.12 -0.12
CA LEU A 477 10.45 -22.50 1.10
C LEU A 477 9.88 -21.08 1.21
N VAL A 478 9.09 -20.85 2.24
CA VAL A 478 8.48 -19.56 2.57
C VAL A 478 9.12 -19.05 3.85
N THR A 479 9.55 -17.80 3.86
CA THR A 479 10.01 -17.13 5.07
C THR A 479 8.79 -16.66 5.86
N ARG A 480 8.63 -17.15 7.09
CA ARG A 480 7.68 -16.60 8.05
C ARG A 480 8.21 -15.25 8.51
N LYS A 481 7.49 -14.19 8.13
CA LYS A 481 7.75 -12.84 8.62
C LYS A 481 7.22 -12.75 10.06
N GLU A 482 8.01 -12.19 10.97
CA GLU A 482 7.48 -11.83 12.29
C GLU A 482 6.39 -10.78 12.11
N VAL A 483 5.35 -10.86 12.95
CA VAL A 483 4.31 -9.83 12.98
C VAL A 483 4.96 -8.59 13.57
N ALA A 484 5.12 -7.55 12.76
CA ALA A 484 5.68 -6.29 13.22
C ALA A 484 4.80 -5.72 14.34
N GLU A 485 5.37 -5.60 15.55
CA GLU A 485 4.70 -4.92 16.65
C GLU A 485 4.59 -3.42 16.32
N GLN A 486 3.39 -2.97 15.96
CA GLN A 486 3.09 -1.57 15.62
C GLN A 486 2.93 -0.73 16.90
N GLY A 487 3.86 -0.88 17.86
CA GLY A 487 3.78 -0.29 19.20
C GLY A 487 3.75 1.24 19.19
N TRP A 488 4.20 1.88 18.12
CA TRP A 488 4.07 3.33 17.95
C TRP A 488 2.61 3.81 17.96
N LYS A 489 1.64 2.99 17.52
CA LYS A 489 0.22 3.34 17.56
C LYS A 489 -0.26 3.56 18.99
N ARG A 490 0.11 2.62 19.88
CA ARG A 490 -0.17 2.70 21.32
C ARG A 490 0.52 3.92 21.94
N LYS A 491 1.79 4.16 21.62
CA LYS A 491 2.53 5.34 22.09
C LYS A 491 1.89 6.66 21.66
N ILE A 492 1.33 6.74 20.44
CA ILE A 492 0.61 7.94 19.98
C ILE A 492 -0.67 8.14 20.79
N VAL A 493 -1.42 7.08 21.10
CA VAL A 493 -2.62 7.17 21.96
C VAL A 493 -2.26 7.71 23.34
N GLU A 494 -1.23 7.15 23.97
CA GLU A 494 -0.74 7.59 25.30
C GLU A 494 -0.27 9.04 25.27
N LYS A 495 0.61 9.41 24.32
CA LYS A 495 1.13 10.77 24.21
C LYS A 495 0.08 11.81 23.84
N ALA A 496 -0.98 11.44 23.10
CA ALA A 496 -2.08 12.36 22.83
C ALA A 496 -2.81 12.76 24.12
N VAL A 497 -3.00 11.80 25.03
CA VAL A 497 -3.58 12.05 26.37
C VAL A 497 -2.64 12.94 27.20
N ASP A 498 -1.34 12.64 27.22
CA ASP A 498 -0.34 13.44 27.92
C ASP A 498 -0.26 14.88 27.39
N ARG A 499 -0.30 15.05 26.06
CA ARG A 499 -0.32 16.39 25.44
C ARG A 499 -1.55 17.17 25.89
N LYS A 500 -2.71 16.54 25.97
CA LYS A 500 -3.92 17.20 26.46
C LYS A 500 -3.82 17.58 27.93
N LEU A 501 -3.18 16.75 28.75
CA LEU A 501 -2.88 17.06 30.15
C LEU A 501 -1.97 18.30 30.25
N GLN A 502 -0.95 18.39 29.40
CA GLN A 502 0.01 19.49 29.40
C GLN A 502 -0.57 20.83 28.93
N TYR A 503 -1.35 20.84 27.85
CA TYR A 503 -1.80 22.07 27.17
C TYR A 503 -3.26 22.46 27.43
N GLY A 504 -4.06 21.56 28.02
CA GLY A 504 -5.47 21.83 28.32
C GLY A 504 -6.32 22.09 27.06
N PRO A 505 -7.50 22.74 27.19
CA PRO A 505 -8.43 22.96 26.08
C PRO A 505 -7.97 23.99 25.02
N GLY A 506 -6.81 24.64 25.20
CA GLY A 506 -6.30 25.71 24.33
C GLY A 506 -4.88 25.46 23.85
N ALA A 507 -4.56 24.22 23.45
CA ALA A 507 -3.29 23.92 22.82
C ALA A 507 -3.07 24.86 21.63
N PRO A 508 -1.87 25.46 21.48
CA PRO A 508 -1.59 26.40 20.40
C PRO A 508 -1.82 25.71 19.05
N ASP A 509 -2.52 26.40 18.16
CA ASP A 509 -2.62 25.98 16.78
C ASP A 509 -1.26 26.16 16.11
N GLU A 510 -0.68 25.06 15.62
CA GLU A 510 0.43 25.13 14.67
C GLU A 510 -0.13 25.68 13.35
N ASP A 511 0.22 26.94 13.09
CA ASP A 511 -0.02 27.81 11.94
C ASP A 511 -1.24 27.49 11.05
N ASP A 512 -2.17 28.45 11.03
CA ASP A 512 -3.38 28.47 10.20
C ASP A 512 -3.03 28.58 8.70
N VAL A 513 -2.79 27.44 8.05
CA VAL A 513 -3.10 27.32 6.62
C VAL A 513 -4.61 27.09 6.53
N GLU A 514 -5.31 27.97 5.81
CA GLU A 514 -6.75 27.84 5.52
C GLU A 514 -7.06 26.40 5.12
N GLN A 515 -7.89 25.72 5.93
CA GLN A 515 -8.22 24.31 5.74
C GLN A 515 -9.52 24.23 4.96
N GLU A 516 -9.49 23.62 3.78
CA GLU A 516 -10.68 22.97 3.25
C GLU A 516 -10.99 21.79 4.17
N GLU A 517 -12.22 21.71 4.68
CA GLU A 517 -12.66 20.59 5.50
C GLU A 517 -12.58 19.31 4.66
N GLU A 518 -12.18 18.17 5.27
CA GLU A 518 -12.29 16.87 4.59
C GLU A 518 -13.78 16.62 4.27
N GLU A 519 -14.20 16.88 3.04
CA GLU A 519 -15.59 16.65 2.61
C GLU A 519 -15.78 15.15 2.37
N TYR A 520 -16.42 14.48 3.32
CA TYR A 520 -16.91 13.12 3.14
C TYR A 520 -18.22 13.21 2.37
N ASP A 521 -18.18 12.92 1.06
CA ASP A 521 -19.40 12.79 0.26
C ASP A 521 -20.25 11.64 0.86
N PHE A 522 -21.24 12.01 1.67
CA PHE A 522 -22.14 11.10 2.36
C PHE A 522 -23.17 10.62 1.35
N ASN A 523 -22.82 9.61 0.57
CA ASN A 523 -23.77 8.97 -0.35
C ASN A 523 -24.44 7.77 0.33
N GLU A 524 -25.62 8.01 0.89
CA GLU A 524 -26.44 6.99 1.57
C GLU A 524 -26.84 5.86 0.60
N ASP A 525 -26.98 6.15 -0.70
CA ASP A 525 -27.35 5.19 -1.74
C ASP A 525 -26.17 4.27 -2.14
N GLU A 526 -24.92 4.75 -2.09
CA GLU A 526 -23.74 3.94 -2.41
C GLU A 526 -23.50 2.85 -1.35
N LEU A 527 -23.82 3.15 -0.08
CA LEU A 527 -23.72 2.18 1.01
C LEU A 527 -24.85 1.14 0.98
N VAL A 528 -26.06 1.52 0.56
CA VAL A 528 -27.16 0.58 0.29
C VAL A 528 -26.76 -0.37 -0.84
N GLY A 529 -26.08 0.13 -1.88
CA GLY A 529 -25.51 -0.71 -2.94
C GLY A 529 -24.44 -1.70 -2.44
N GLN A 530 -23.56 -1.28 -1.52
CA GLN A 530 -22.55 -2.16 -0.91
C GLN A 530 -23.16 -3.20 0.04
N LEU A 531 -24.20 -2.83 0.79
CA LEU A 531 -24.97 -3.76 1.64
C LEU A 531 -25.80 -4.75 0.81
N GLN A 532 -26.37 -4.32 -0.33
CA GLN A 532 -27.08 -5.20 -1.26
C GLN A 532 -26.13 -6.17 -1.97
N ALA A 533 -24.92 -5.73 -2.35
CA ALA A 533 -23.90 -6.59 -2.96
C ALA A 533 -23.35 -7.67 -2.00
N LEU A 534 -23.38 -7.40 -0.68
CA LEU A 534 -23.00 -8.38 0.36
C LEU A 534 -24.14 -9.36 0.74
N MET A 535 -25.38 -9.05 0.35
CA MET A 535 -26.58 -9.83 0.71
C MET A 535 -27.11 -10.67 -0.47
N LEU A 536 -26.38 -10.71 -1.59
CA LEU A 536 -26.69 -11.53 -2.77
C LEU A 536 -25.57 -12.55 -3.00
N THR A 537 -25.43 -13.49 -2.07
CA THR A 537 -24.90 -14.82 -2.40
C THR A 537 -26.07 -15.78 -2.27
N ASP A 538 -26.52 -16.24 -3.44
CA ASP A 538 -27.32 -17.44 -3.72
C ASP A 538 -28.35 -17.07 -4.79
N ASN A 539 -27.92 -17.09 -6.05
CA ASN A 539 -28.72 -17.64 -7.14
C ASN A 539 -27.80 -17.96 -8.32
N GLU A 540 -28.06 -19.14 -8.86
CA GLU A 540 -27.30 -19.89 -9.84
C GLU A 540 -27.12 -19.12 -11.16
N GLU A 541 -25.92 -19.18 -11.72
CA GLU A 541 -25.61 -18.73 -13.08
C GLU A 541 -26.25 -19.69 -14.10
N GLU A 542 -27.36 -19.30 -14.72
CA GLU A 542 -27.69 -19.73 -16.08
C GLU A 542 -27.11 -18.69 -17.05
N VAL A 543 -26.20 -19.15 -17.91
CA VAL A 543 -25.55 -18.38 -18.97
C VAL A 543 -26.38 -18.57 -20.25
N ASP A 544 -27.02 -17.50 -20.73
CA ASP A 544 -27.57 -17.47 -22.09
C ASP A 544 -26.51 -16.87 -23.06
N GLU A 545 -26.15 -17.67 -24.06
CA GLU A 545 -25.32 -17.32 -25.20
C GLU A 545 -26.13 -16.55 -26.23
N GLU A 546 -26.10 -15.21 -26.24
CA GLU A 546 -26.53 -14.43 -27.41
C GLU A 546 -26.11 -12.95 -27.30
N GLU A 547 -24.83 -12.63 -27.53
CA GLU A 547 -24.39 -11.25 -27.85
C GLU A 547 -22.99 -11.25 -28.50
N VAL A 548 -22.90 -11.89 -29.67
CA VAL A 548 -21.73 -11.78 -30.57
C VAL A 548 -22.22 -11.52 -31.98
N GLU A 549 -22.99 -10.45 -32.20
CA GLU A 549 -23.32 -10.03 -33.57
C GLU A 549 -23.74 -8.55 -33.70
N GLU A 550 -23.05 -7.62 -33.03
CA GLU A 550 -23.23 -6.20 -33.37
C GLU A 550 -21.97 -5.35 -33.09
N MET A 551 -20.87 -5.66 -33.78
CA MET A 551 -19.68 -4.79 -33.79
C MET A 551 -18.95 -4.74 -35.14
N ASP A 552 -19.68 -4.96 -36.23
CA ASP A 552 -19.25 -4.64 -37.60
C ASP A 552 -20.25 -3.65 -38.23
N ARG A 553 -20.17 -2.38 -37.80
CA ARG A 553 -20.52 -1.18 -38.58
C ARG A 553 -19.65 0.01 -38.21
#